data_AF-A0A0G1XIP8-F1
#
_entry.id   AF-A0A0G1XIP8-F1
#
_cell.length_a   1.000
_cell.length_b   1.000
_cell.length_c   1.000
_cell.angle_alpha   90.00
_cell.angle_beta   90.00
_cell.angle_gamma   90.00
#
_symmetry.space_group_name_H-M   'P 1'
#
loop_
_entity.id
_entity.type
_entity.pdbx_description
1 polymer ?
#
loop_
_entity_poly.entity_id
_entity_poly.type
_entity_poly.pdbx_seq_one_letter_code
_entity_poly.pdbx_strand_id
1 'polypeptide(L)'
;MHIGRHRGDASEDAVYGDSVEGLSFVTADDSDLLVSEMNCSLSRGSSYESVLATARWRPSGSLVMTPYTSTVSYLDGFTLRPFMNESAFITRNFDFTDVALVSEEEMACYAVGDSVTENSQVMAVYAEGDVWLLVGSESSSTRYRVKVPSYGWQGVLKTWGFAAATYDDLDVSTASELGTYPLVSGFANYRNGSLVSTIEDSAVYVMADDAALPIDRWETLLMLGWEDRDVVEVAADEFERVATVVGNCTTGSYCLDSTDVVTCGGPHEDGGTTYPAERGGDTGALVDTDVETGHDAEESDSSASQSSDSTLSLVWQTPSSVRADEISLSGEFIDSSGMSYGWSPNIATESNSDLVALDLTARPGDSFRFSVEYVIGGATSWSCLAPYPPGTIMGTAAAMFNGNSIDVRVADDPSSDGCGLVVTIPQ
;
A
#
# COMPACT_ATOMS: atom_id res chain seq x y z
N MET A 1 -22.69 -0.42 -12.79
CA MET A 1 -21.30 -0.19 -12.35
C MET A 1 -20.65 0.64 -13.43
N HIS A 2 -20.20 1.85 -13.11
CA HIS A 2 -19.48 2.74 -14.02
C HIS A 2 -18.03 2.71 -13.52
N ILE A 3 -17.10 2.20 -14.32
CA ILE A 3 -15.68 2.20 -13.97
C ILE A 3 -15.03 3.24 -14.88
N GLY A 4 -14.54 4.32 -14.28
CA GLY A 4 -13.88 5.42 -14.95
C GLY A 4 -13.31 6.38 -13.93
N ARG A 5 -12.25 7.13 -14.30
CA ARG A 5 -11.83 8.27 -13.50
C ARG A 5 -12.85 9.37 -13.68
N HIS A 6 -13.41 9.88 -12.59
CA HIS A 6 -14.22 11.08 -12.60
C HIS A 6 -13.44 12.23 -11.96
N ARG A 7 -13.47 13.40 -12.59
CA ARG A 7 -13.01 14.67 -12.05
C ARG A 7 -14.25 15.45 -11.63
N GLY A 8 -14.43 15.63 -10.33
CA GLY A 8 -15.59 16.30 -9.77
C GLY A 8 -15.52 16.29 -8.24
N ASP A 9 -16.50 16.92 -7.61
CA ASP A 9 -16.68 16.87 -6.16
C ASP A 9 -17.15 15.45 -5.77
N ALA A 10 -16.35 14.74 -4.96
CA ALA A 10 -16.67 13.39 -4.50
C ALA A 10 -17.93 13.33 -3.61
N SER A 11 -18.42 14.47 -3.12
CA SER A 11 -19.68 14.58 -2.39
C SER A 11 -20.92 14.70 -3.27
N GLU A 12 -20.75 14.91 -4.59
CA GLU A 12 -21.84 14.97 -5.55
C GLU A 12 -21.98 13.65 -6.33
N ASP A 13 -23.19 13.39 -6.85
CA ASP A 13 -23.41 12.22 -7.70
C ASP A 13 -22.52 12.26 -8.95
N ALA A 14 -22.07 11.10 -9.44
CA ALA A 14 -21.18 10.98 -10.59
C ALA A 14 -21.69 11.63 -11.90
N VAL A 15 -22.99 11.95 -11.99
CA VAL A 15 -23.58 12.70 -13.11
C VAL A 15 -23.08 14.16 -13.18
N TYR A 16 -22.55 14.69 -12.08
CA TYR A 16 -22.01 16.04 -11.98
C TYR A 16 -20.48 16.10 -12.13
N GLY A 17 -19.80 14.95 -12.20
CA GLY A 17 -18.36 14.85 -12.46
C GLY A 17 -18.05 14.61 -13.93
N ASP A 18 -16.95 15.19 -14.41
CA ASP A 18 -16.44 14.95 -15.76
C ASP A 18 -15.68 13.64 -15.81
N SER A 19 -16.00 12.75 -16.77
CA SER A 19 -15.18 11.57 -17.02
C SER A 19 -13.79 12.00 -17.54
N VAL A 20 -12.74 11.53 -16.89
CA VAL A 20 -11.35 11.72 -17.31
C VAL A 20 -10.91 10.50 -18.10
N GLU A 21 -10.58 10.71 -19.37
CA GLU A 21 -9.95 9.70 -20.20
C GLU A 21 -8.52 9.39 -19.71
N GLY A 22 -8.05 8.17 -19.96
CA GLY A 22 -6.67 7.76 -19.64
C GLY A 22 -6.54 6.57 -18.70
N LEU A 23 -7.64 5.92 -18.33
CA LEU A 23 -7.60 4.52 -17.90
C LEU A 23 -7.64 3.67 -19.17
N SER A 24 -6.52 3.00 -19.49
CA SER A 24 -6.56 1.86 -20.40
C SER A 24 -6.81 0.61 -19.56
N PHE A 25 -7.68 -0.24 -20.06
CA PHE A 25 -7.86 -1.59 -19.56
C PHE A 25 -7.29 -2.50 -20.61
N VAL A 26 -6.23 -3.21 -20.29
CA VAL A 26 -5.78 -4.30 -21.14
C VAL A 26 -6.81 -5.43 -20.97
N THR A 27 -7.36 -5.93 -22.08
CA THR A 27 -8.30 -7.06 -22.08
C THR A 27 -7.53 -8.38 -22.05
N ALA A 28 -8.23 -9.50 -21.78
CA ALA A 28 -7.60 -10.83 -21.72
C ALA A 28 -6.93 -11.27 -23.04
N ASP A 29 -7.26 -10.61 -24.16
CA ASP A 29 -6.64 -10.77 -25.48
C ASP A 29 -5.55 -9.71 -25.78
N ASP A 30 -5.05 -9.01 -24.75
CA ASP A 30 -3.98 -8.02 -24.83
C ASP A 30 -4.34 -6.77 -25.67
N SER A 31 -5.65 -6.51 -25.81
CA SER A 31 -6.14 -5.30 -26.46
C SER A 31 -6.27 -4.17 -25.44
N ASP A 32 -5.67 -3.02 -25.71
CA ASP A 32 -5.92 -1.81 -24.93
C ASP A 32 -7.34 -1.32 -25.21
N LEU A 33 -8.17 -1.27 -24.17
CA LEU A 33 -9.51 -0.71 -24.22
C LEU A 33 -9.51 0.61 -23.45
N LEU A 34 -9.77 1.71 -24.16
CA LEU A 34 -9.93 3.00 -23.52
C LEU A 34 -11.27 3.05 -22.79
N VAL A 35 -11.36 3.76 -21.67
CA VAL A 35 -12.66 3.99 -20.98
C VAL A 35 -13.71 4.57 -21.93
N SER A 36 -13.28 5.39 -22.91
CA SER A 36 -14.16 5.97 -23.93
C SER A 36 -14.73 4.94 -24.91
N GLU A 37 -14.11 3.76 -25.02
CA GLU A 37 -14.59 2.62 -25.81
C GLU A 37 -15.53 1.71 -25.01
N MET A 38 -15.62 1.92 -23.68
CA MET A 38 -16.57 1.21 -22.83
C MET A 38 -17.99 1.74 -23.07
N ASN A 39 -18.74 1.01 -23.88
CA ASN A 39 -20.12 1.37 -24.18
C ASN A 39 -21.04 1.07 -22.99
N CYS A 40 -21.36 2.10 -22.20
CA CYS A 40 -22.25 2.00 -21.04
C CYS A 40 -23.74 1.87 -21.39
N SER A 41 -24.09 1.84 -22.68
CA SER A 41 -25.47 1.80 -23.15
C SER A 41 -25.84 0.45 -23.78
N LEU A 42 -26.04 -0.59 -22.96
CA LEU A 42 -26.64 -1.86 -23.43
C LEU A 42 -27.70 -2.38 -22.46
N SER A 43 -28.82 -2.83 -23.02
CA SER A 43 -29.98 -3.42 -22.33
C SER A 43 -29.71 -4.76 -21.63
N ARG A 44 -28.46 -5.26 -21.68
CA ARG A 44 -28.03 -6.53 -21.07
C ARG A 44 -26.67 -6.47 -20.34
N GLY A 45 -25.97 -5.34 -20.35
CA GLY A 45 -24.64 -5.17 -19.73
C GLY A 45 -23.52 -5.95 -20.43
N SER A 46 -22.40 -5.29 -20.71
CA SER A 46 -21.13 -5.98 -21.02
C SER A 46 -20.43 -6.32 -19.71
N SER A 47 -19.83 -7.50 -19.62
CA SER A 47 -18.94 -7.88 -18.51
C SER A 47 -17.51 -7.49 -18.88
N TYR A 48 -16.86 -6.77 -18.00
CA TYR A 48 -15.43 -6.47 -18.08
C TYR A 48 -14.74 -7.23 -16.96
N GLU A 49 -13.63 -7.88 -17.27
CA GLU A 49 -12.79 -8.58 -16.30
C GLU A 49 -11.44 -7.87 -16.30
N SER A 50 -10.95 -7.53 -15.11
CA SER A 50 -9.62 -6.96 -14.96
C SER A 50 -8.58 -8.02 -15.30
N VAL A 51 -7.60 -7.70 -16.16
CA VAL A 51 -6.43 -8.58 -16.35
C VAL A 51 -5.44 -8.52 -15.20
N LEU A 52 -5.57 -7.55 -14.29
CA LEU A 52 -4.78 -7.54 -13.07
C LEU A 52 -5.18 -8.76 -12.25
N ALA A 53 -4.20 -9.61 -11.98
CA ALA A 53 -4.35 -10.75 -11.10
C ALA A 53 -4.91 -10.26 -9.76
N THR A 54 -6.08 -10.75 -9.38
CA THR A 54 -6.68 -10.42 -8.09
C THR A 54 -5.94 -11.18 -7.01
N ALA A 55 -5.78 -10.54 -5.85
CA ALA A 55 -5.33 -11.25 -4.66
C ALA A 55 -6.27 -12.45 -4.39
N ARG A 56 -5.65 -13.57 -4.04
CA ARG A 56 -6.30 -14.84 -3.67
C ARG A 56 -5.80 -15.37 -2.32
N TRP A 57 -4.87 -14.68 -1.69
CA TRP A 57 -4.39 -15.03 -0.37
C TRP A 57 -3.89 -13.83 0.41
N ARG A 58 -3.96 -13.95 1.74
CA ARG A 58 -3.49 -13.00 2.73
C ARG A 58 -2.80 -13.71 3.90
N PRO A 59 -1.84 -13.05 4.55
CA PRO A 59 -1.16 -13.61 5.71
C PRO A 59 -2.08 -13.66 6.94
N SER A 60 -1.73 -14.56 7.86
CA SER A 60 -2.37 -14.72 9.16
C SER A 60 -2.44 -13.38 9.91
N GLY A 61 -3.57 -13.10 10.52
CA GLY A 61 -3.88 -11.85 11.21
C GLY A 61 -4.63 -10.80 10.40
N SER A 62 -4.80 -11.03 9.10
CA SER A 62 -5.56 -10.14 8.21
C SER A 62 -7.03 -10.03 8.64
N LEU A 63 -7.60 -8.83 8.52
CA LEU A 63 -9.03 -8.59 8.65
C LEU A 63 -9.63 -8.45 7.26
N VAL A 64 -10.65 -9.25 6.96
CA VAL A 64 -11.22 -9.31 5.60
C VAL A 64 -12.75 -9.26 5.62
N MET A 65 -13.34 -8.71 4.57
CA MET A 65 -14.77 -8.82 4.28
C MET A 65 -15.01 -8.77 2.76
N THR A 66 -16.15 -9.30 2.32
CA THR A 66 -16.58 -9.14 0.91
C THR A 66 -17.44 -7.89 0.75
N PRO A 67 -17.51 -7.29 -0.45
CA PRO A 67 -18.42 -6.17 -0.71
C PRO A 67 -19.91 -6.54 -0.59
N TYR A 68 -20.23 -7.84 -0.56
CA TYR A 68 -21.59 -8.36 -0.52
C TYR A 68 -22.08 -8.71 0.90
N THR A 69 -21.19 -8.68 1.89
CA THR A 69 -21.52 -9.05 3.27
C THR A 69 -21.02 -7.99 4.24
N SER A 70 -21.69 -7.85 5.38
CA SER A 70 -21.23 -6.98 6.47
C SER A 70 -20.37 -7.73 7.51
N THR A 71 -20.00 -8.98 7.21
CA THR A 71 -19.31 -9.85 8.17
C THR A 71 -17.81 -9.68 8.00
N VAL A 72 -17.18 -9.01 8.95
CA VAL A 72 -15.72 -8.97 9.06
C VAL A 72 -15.23 -10.30 9.64
N SER A 73 -14.17 -10.85 9.07
CA SER A 73 -13.51 -12.06 9.53
C SER A 73 -12.04 -11.79 9.83
N TYR A 74 -11.55 -12.40 10.91
CA TYR A 74 -10.12 -12.46 11.22
C TYR A 74 -9.53 -13.74 10.63
N LEU A 75 -8.42 -13.63 9.91
CA LEU A 75 -7.73 -14.78 9.33
C LEU A 75 -6.75 -15.37 10.35
N ASP A 76 -6.98 -16.61 10.76
CA ASP A 76 -6.16 -17.40 11.70
C ASP A 76 -5.51 -18.54 10.91
N GLY A 77 -4.30 -18.31 10.38
CA GLY A 77 -3.69 -19.16 9.35
C GLY A 77 -4.55 -19.21 8.09
N PHE A 78 -5.06 -20.40 7.72
CA PHE A 78 -6.00 -20.58 6.60
C PHE A 78 -7.46 -20.63 7.02
N THR A 79 -7.78 -20.22 8.25
CA THR A 79 -9.13 -20.29 8.81
C THR A 79 -9.72 -18.91 9.05
N LEU A 80 -10.82 -18.59 8.38
CA LEU A 80 -11.63 -17.40 8.64
C LEU A 80 -12.40 -17.56 9.95
N ARG A 81 -12.23 -16.60 10.85
CA ARG A 81 -12.94 -16.50 12.12
C ARG A 81 -13.90 -15.29 12.04
N PRO A 82 -15.17 -15.47 11.66
CA PRO A 82 -16.09 -14.35 11.50
C PRO A 82 -16.43 -13.71 12.84
N PHE A 83 -16.40 -12.39 12.93
CA PHE A 83 -16.86 -11.68 14.13
C PHE A 83 -18.39 -11.70 14.19
N MET A 84 -18.93 -12.09 15.35
CA MET A 84 -20.38 -12.17 15.53
C MET A 84 -21.03 -10.77 15.60
N ASN A 85 -20.30 -9.77 16.08
CA ASN A 85 -20.76 -8.39 16.21
C ASN A 85 -19.57 -7.42 16.36
N GLU A 86 -19.87 -6.13 16.21
CA GLU A 86 -18.91 -5.01 16.36
C GLU A 86 -18.23 -4.99 17.73
N SER A 87 -18.93 -5.38 18.81
CA SER A 87 -18.34 -5.42 20.15
C SER A 87 -17.20 -6.43 20.25
N ALA A 88 -17.33 -7.61 19.63
CA ALA A 88 -16.28 -8.62 19.59
C ALA A 88 -15.04 -8.15 18.79
N PHE A 89 -15.25 -7.29 17.80
CA PHE A 89 -14.20 -6.66 16.99
C PHE A 89 -13.45 -5.59 17.79
N ILE A 90 -14.17 -4.59 18.30
CA ILE A 90 -13.58 -3.43 19.00
C ILE A 90 -12.91 -3.86 20.31
N THR A 91 -13.47 -4.79 21.07
CA THR A 91 -12.88 -5.22 22.37
C THR A 91 -11.52 -5.88 22.23
N ARG A 92 -11.16 -6.32 21.02
CA ARG A 92 -9.83 -6.84 20.69
C ARG A 92 -8.90 -5.76 20.14
N ASN A 93 -9.26 -4.48 20.20
CA ASN A 93 -8.50 -3.37 19.61
C ASN A 93 -8.20 -3.60 18.11
N PHE A 94 -9.20 -4.04 17.34
CA PHE A 94 -9.11 -4.00 15.87
C PHE A 94 -9.74 -2.69 15.35
N ASP A 95 -9.24 -2.19 14.22
CA ASP A 95 -9.76 -1.00 13.55
C ASP A 95 -10.43 -1.38 12.22
N PHE A 96 -11.56 -0.75 11.90
CA PHE A 96 -12.24 -0.96 10.62
C PHE A 96 -11.42 -0.44 9.43
N THR A 97 -10.50 0.50 9.65
CA THR A 97 -9.55 0.95 8.60
C THR A 97 -8.58 -0.16 8.17
N ASP A 98 -8.39 -1.17 9.02
CA ASP A 98 -7.53 -2.32 8.73
C ASP A 98 -8.24 -3.44 7.94
N VAL A 99 -9.55 -3.31 7.69
CA VAL A 99 -10.34 -4.34 7.03
C VAL A 99 -10.15 -4.25 5.52
N ALA A 100 -9.53 -5.26 4.94
CA ALA A 100 -9.39 -5.38 3.50
C ALA A 100 -10.68 -5.90 2.84
N LEU A 101 -11.09 -5.25 1.75
CA LEU A 101 -12.15 -5.76 0.88
C LEU A 101 -11.57 -6.84 -0.03
N VAL A 102 -12.16 -8.04 0.00
CA VAL A 102 -11.70 -9.21 -0.76
C VAL A 102 -12.78 -9.76 -1.66
N SER A 103 -12.37 -10.47 -2.70
CA SER A 103 -13.31 -11.13 -3.62
C SER A 103 -13.92 -12.40 -3.02
N GLU A 104 -15.01 -12.92 -3.61
CA GLU A 104 -15.58 -14.19 -3.17
C GLU A 104 -14.64 -15.37 -3.48
N GLU A 105 -13.86 -15.27 -4.56
CA GLU A 105 -12.85 -16.24 -4.95
C GLU A 105 -11.71 -16.32 -3.93
N GLU A 106 -11.24 -15.18 -3.43
CA GLU A 106 -10.27 -15.16 -2.33
C GLU A 106 -10.84 -15.80 -1.06
N MET A 107 -12.07 -15.42 -0.68
CA MET A 107 -12.72 -16.01 0.50
C MET A 107 -12.87 -17.53 0.40
N ALA A 108 -13.06 -18.06 -0.81
CA ALA A 108 -13.15 -19.49 -1.06
C ALA A 108 -11.81 -20.24 -0.88
N CYS A 109 -10.68 -19.54 -0.84
CA CYS A 109 -9.37 -20.13 -0.55
C CYS A 109 -9.20 -20.52 0.93
N TYR A 110 -10.06 -20.03 1.84
CA TYR A 110 -9.93 -20.24 3.27
C TYR A 110 -11.01 -21.19 3.82
N ALA A 111 -10.65 -21.94 4.86
CA ALA A 111 -11.64 -22.68 5.66
C ALA A 111 -12.43 -21.70 6.53
N VAL A 112 -13.72 -21.98 6.79
CA VAL A 112 -14.51 -21.19 7.75
C VAL A 112 -14.49 -21.90 9.11
N GLY A 113 -13.95 -21.22 10.12
CA GLY A 113 -13.91 -21.69 11.50
C GLY A 113 -15.02 -21.12 12.38
N ASP A 114 -14.91 -21.37 13.68
CA ASP A 114 -15.85 -20.84 14.67
C ASP A 114 -15.86 -19.31 14.70
N SER A 115 -17.04 -18.73 14.88
CA SER A 115 -17.20 -17.30 15.03
C SER A 115 -16.55 -16.77 16.31
N VAL A 116 -15.95 -15.58 16.20
CA VAL A 116 -15.48 -14.81 17.35
C VAL A 116 -16.68 -14.16 18.03
N THR A 117 -17.19 -14.81 19.07
CA THR A 117 -18.44 -14.43 19.77
C THR A 117 -18.19 -13.71 21.09
N GLU A 118 -17.11 -14.06 21.80
CA GLU A 118 -16.81 -13.49 23.10
C GLU A 118 -16.24 -12.08 22.95
N ASN A 119 -16.75 -11.15 23.75
CA ASN A 119 -16.06 -9.88 24.03
C ASN A 119 -14.80 -10.23 24.82
N SER A 120 -13.69 -10.38 24.10
CA SER A 120 -12.39 -10.61 24.72
C SER A 120 -11.70 -9.27 24.80
N GLN A 121 -11.76 -8.66 25.98
CA GLN A 121 -11.00 -7.45 26.23
C GLN A 121 -9.51 -7.79 26.17
N VAL A 122 -8.74 -6.95 25.50
CA VAL A 122 -7.29 -6.91 25.66
C VAL A 122 -6.96 -5.71 26.52
N MET A 123 -6.11 -5.87 27.53
CA MET A 123 -5.60 -4.80 28.37
C MET A 123 -4.09 -4.89 28.47
N ALA A 124 -3.41 -3.75 28.55
CA ALA A 124 -2.00 -3.65 28.89
C ALA A 124 -1.87 -3.08 30.30
N VAL A 125 -1.16 -3.77 31.19
CA VAL A 125 -0.97 -3.34 32.59
C VAL A 125 0.51 -3.40 32.98
N TYR A 126 0.92 -2.51 33.89
CA TYR A 126 2.25 -2.56 34.51
C TYR A 126 2.14 -3.03 35.95
N ALA A 127 2.77 -4.16 36.27
CA ALA A 127 2.73 -4.74 37.61
C ALA A 127 3.91 -5.68 37.87
N GLU A 128 4.36 -5.69 39.12
CA GLU A 128 5.50 -6.50 39.59
C GLU A 128 6.82 -6.21 38.84
N GLY A 129 6.94 -5.02 38.25
CA GLY A 129 8.11 -4.60 37.48
C GLY A 129 8.07 -4.96 36.00
N ASP A 130 6.98 -5.56 35.53
CA ASP A 130 6.83 -6.06 34.17
C ASP A 130 5.55 -5.51 33.51
N VAL A 131 5.56 -5.46 32.17
CA VAL A 131 4.37 -5.18 31.36
C VAL A 131 3.67 -6.51 31.03
N TRP A 132 2.35 -6.54 31.15
CA TRP A 132 1.52 -7.71 30.88
C TRP A 132 0.40 -7.37 29.92
N LEU A 133 0.10 -8.27 28.99
CA LEU A 133 -1.17 -8.28 28.27
C LEU A 133 -2.13 -9.22 28.99
N LEU A 134 -3.31 -8.71 29.34
CA LEU A 134 -4.44 -9.48 29.85
C LEU A 134 -5.43 -9.66 28.70
N VAL A 135 -5.71 -10.91 28.33
CA VAL A 135 -6.59 -11.23 27.21
C VAL A 135 -7.79 -12.00 27.74
N GLY A 136 -8.99 -11.55 27.36
CA GLY A 136 -10.26 -12.11 27.79
C GLY A 136 -10.89 -11.34 28.95
N SER A 137 -12.20 -11.52 29.14
CA SER A 137 -12.90 -10.97 30.30
C SER A 137 -12.59 -11.76 31.57
N GLU A 138 -12.68 -11.13 32.74
CA GLU A 138 -12.46 -11.81 34.05
C GLU A 138 -13.38 -13.02 34.27
N SER A 139 -14.56 -13.04 33.64
CA SER A 139 -15.49 -14.16 33.72
C SER A 139 -15.24 -15.26 32.69
N SER A 140 -14.45 -15.00 31.64
CA SER A 140 -14.18 -15.98 30.60
C SER A 140 -13.23 -17.08 31.09
N SER A 141 -13.54 -18.33 30.73
CA SER A 141 -12.69 -19.48 31.04
C SER A 141 -11.44 -19.58 30.16
N THR A 142 -11.39 -18.82 29.07
CA THR A 142 -10.27 -18.79 28.10
C THR A 142 -9.35 -17.60 28.33
N ARG A 143 -9.61 -16.77 29.36
CA ARG A 143 -8.78 -15.63 29.69
C ARG A 143 -7.36 -16.07 30.07
N TYR A 144 -6.38 -15.23 29.78
CA TYR A 144 -4.99 -15.46 30.14
C TYR A 144 -4.23 -14.15 30.28
N ARG A 145 -3.05 -14.24 30.88
CA ARG A 145 -2.05 -13.16 30.87
C ARG A 145 -0.75 -13.65 30.26
N VAL A 146 -0.12 -12.80 29.48
CA VAL A 146 1.19 -13.04 28.88
C VAL A 146 2.11 -11.87 29.19
N LYS A 147 3.37 -12.14 29.48
CA LYS A 147 4.37 -11.11 29.75
C LYS A 147 4.78 -10.45 28.44
N VAL A 148 4.83 -9.12 28.40
CA VAL A 148 5.42 -8.40 27.26
C VAL A 148 6.94 -8.35 27.45
N PRO A 149 7.76 -8.57 26.40
CA PRO A 149 9.21 -8.44 26.50
C PRO A 149 9.60 -7.09 27.10
N SER A 150 10.51 -7.06 28.07
CA SER A 150 10.94 -5.79 28.70
C SER A 150 11.64 -4.85 27.71
N TYR A 151 12.22 -5.43 26.65
CA TYR A 151 12.83 -4.72 25.55
C TYR A 151 11.83 -4.62 24.40
N GLY A 152 11.65 -3.42 23.83
CA GLY A 152 10.68 -3.23 22.75
C GLY A 152 9.22 -3.44 23.12
N TRP A 153 8.89 -3.28 24.41
CA TRP A 153 7.50 -3.44 24.86
C TRP A 153 6.55 -2.45 24.19
N GLN A 154 7.05 -1.27 23.78
CA GLN A 154 6.24 -0.21 23.16
C GLN A 154 5.81 -0.59 21.75
N GLY A 155 6.72 -1.10 20.91
CA GLY A 155 6.38 -1.60 19.58
C GLY A 155 5.38 -2.75 19.67
N VAL A 156 5.61 -3.69 20.59
CA VAL A 156 4.64 -4.77 20.86
C VAL A 156 3.29 -4.17 21.21
N LEU A 157 3.18 -3.36 22.26
CA LEU A 157 1.91 -2.76 22.67
C LEU A 157 1.21 -1.96 21.56
N LYS A 158 1.97 -1.24 20.73
CA LYS A 158 1.43 -0.47 19.61
C LYS A 158 0.75 -1.39 18.57
N THR A 159 1.36 -2.54 18.23
CA THR A 159 0.71 -3.54 17.35
C THR A 159 -0.55 -4.17 17.97
N TRP A 160 -0.69 -4.11 19.29
CA TRP A 160 -1.88 -4.53 20.03
C TRP A 160 -2.89 -3.38 20.27
N GLY A 161 -2.67 -2.22 19.64
CA GLY A 161 -3.57 -1.07 19.68
C GLY A 161 -3.43 -0.19 20.93
N PHE A 162 -2.32 -0.28 21.66
CA PHE A 162 -2.05 0.55 22.83
C PHE A 162 -0.96 1.58 22.55
N ALA A 163 -1.26 2.86 22.78
CA ALA A 163 -0.27 3.93 22.76
C ALA A 163 0.26 4.18 24.17
N ALA A 164 1.50 3.77 24.45
CA ALA A 164 2.17 4.00 25.73
C ALA A 164 3.63 4.44 25.51
N ALA A 165 3.97 5.62 26.02
CA ALA A 165 5.32 6.17 25.94
C ALA A 165 6.18 5.78 27.16
N THR A 166 5.53 5.51 28.29
CA THR A 166 6.14 5.19 29.58
C THR A 166 5.29 4.17 30.34
N TYR A 167 5.84 3.55 31.38
CA TYR A 167 5.08 2.62 32.23
C TYR A 167 3.93 3.29 32.97
N ASP A 168 3.99 4.61 33.18
CA ASP A 168 2.93 5.39 33.85
C ASP A 168 1.70 5.59 32.96
N ASP A 169 1.81 5.35 31.65
CA ASP A 169 0.69 5.39 30.70
C ASP A 169 -0.16 4.11 30.76
N LEU A 170 0.33 3.07 31.44
CA LEU A 170 -0.35 1.78 31.56
C LEU A 170 -1.16 1.73 32.85
N ASP A 171 -2.29 1.00 32.80
CA ASP A 171 -3.07 0.75 34.00
C ASP A 171 -2.22 -0.01 35.03
N VAL A 172 -2.14 0.55 36.24
CA VAL A 172 -1.44 -0.08 37.36
C VAL A 172 -2.39 -1.07 38.01
N SER A 173 -2.23 -2.34 37.65
CA SER A 173 -3.02 -3.43 38.24
C SER A 173 -2.39 -3.94 39.52
N THR A 174 -3.23 -4.41 40.45
CA THR A 174 -2.75 -5.07 41.67
C THR A 174 -2.35 -6.52 41.38
N ALA A 175 -1.39 -7.05 42.14
CA ALA A 175 -1.01 -8.47 42.06
C ALA A 175 -2.21 -9.43 42.22
N SER A 176 -3.25 -9.02 42.96
CA SER A 176 -4.50 -9.78 43.11
C SER A 176 -5.32 -9.89 41.83
N GLU A 177 -5.44 -8.82 41.04
CA GLU A 177 -6.17 -8.82 39.77
C GLU A 177 -5.43 -9.65 38.73
N LEU A 178 -4.12 -9.43 38.62
CA LEU A 178 -3.23 -10.23 37.80
C LEU A 178 -3.40 -11.73 38.07
N GLY A 179 -3.50 -12.13 39.34
CA GLY A 179 -3.66 -13.54 39.75
C GLY A 179 -4.97 -14.20 39.29
N THR A 180 -5.94 -13.42 38.84
CA THR A 180 -7.20 -13.96 38.29
C THR A 180 -7.05 -14.44 36.84
N TYR A 181 -5.99 -14.01 36.14
CA TYR A 181 -5.67 -14.40 34.77
C TYR A 181 -4.58 -15.49 34.77
N PRO A 182 -4.86 -16.70 34.25
CA PRO A 182 -3.88 -17.76 34.10
C PRO A 182 -2.66 -17.30 33.29
N LEU A 183 -1.46 -17.56 33.80
CA LEU A 183 -0.20 -17.26 33.10
C LEU A 183 0.02 -18.24 31.95
N VAL A 184 0.20 -17.73 30.73
CA VAL A 184 0.75 -18.52 29.61
C VAL A 184 2.26 -18.38 29.55
N SER A 185 2.93 -19.44 29.09
CA SER A 185 4.39 -19.44 28.91
C SER A 185 4.80 -18.56 27.72
N GLY A 186 6.01 -18.02 27.79
CA GLY A 186 6.58 -17.20 26.72
C GLY A 186 6.34 -15.71 26.92
N PHE A 187 6.52 -14.96 25.84
CA PHE A 187 6.30 -13.53 25.79
C PHE A 187 5.28 -13.18 24.70
N ALA A 188 4.64 -12.03 24.84
CA ALA A 188 3.85 -11.46 23.76
C ALA A 188 4.75 -11.04 22.61
N ASN A 189 4.40 -11.42 21.39
CA ASN A 189 5.04 -10.95 20.17
C ASN A 189 4.24 -9.79 19.56
N TYR A 190 4.78 -9.21 18.49
CA TYR A 190 3.98 -8.33 17.63
C TYR A 190 2.72 -9.07 17.17
N ARG A 191 1.59 -8.36 17.12
CA ARG A 191 0.30 -8.97 16.79
C ARG A 191 0.28 -9.45 15.34
N ASN A 192 -0.24 -10.66 15.10
CA ASN A 192 -0.47 -11.12 13.74
C ASN A 192 -1.31 -10.11 12.94
N GLY A 193 -0.94 -9.90 11.68
CA GLY A 193 -1.55 -8.96 10.76
C GLY A 193 -1.10 -7.51 10.92
N SER A 194 -0.21 -7.21 11.88
CA SER A 194 0.38 -5.88 12.01
C SER A 194 1.51 -5.66 10.99
N LEU A 195 1.64 -4.41 10.55
CA LEU A 195 2.77 -3.95 9.75
C LEU A 195 3.82 -3.33 10.67
N VAL A 196 5.07 -3.75 10.52
CA VAL A 196 6.20 -3.29 11.30
C VAL A 196 7.33 -2.89 10.36
N SER A 197 8.01 -1.79 10.66
CA SER A 197 9.24 -1.38 9.98
C SER A 197 10.29 -1.07 11.02
N THR A 198 11.56 -1.29 10.70
CA THR A 198 12.63 -0.73 11.53
C THR A 198 12.82 0.75 11.20
N ILE A 199 13.32 1.56 12.12
CA ILE A 199 13.61 2.99 11.84
C ILE A 199 14.84 3.12 10.92
N GLU A 200 15.70 2.11 10.92
CA GLU A 200 16.96 2.08 10.18
C GLU A 200 16.84 1.51 8.75
N ASP A 201 15.69 0.93 8.40
CA ASP A 201 15.40 0.33 7.08
C ASP A 201 13.98 0.71 6.61
N SER A 202 13.81 0.90 5.30
CA SER A 202 12.52 1.11 4.64
C SER A 202 11.71 -0.18 4.44
N ALA A 203 12.27 -1.35 4.76
CA ALA A 203 11.58 -2.63 4.63
C ALA A 203 10.37 -2.73 5.56
N VAL A 204 9.20 -2.99 4.97
CA VAL A 204 7.95 -3.26 5.70
C VAL A 204 7.77 -4.76 5.85
N TYR A 205 7.51 -5.19 7.07
CA TYR A 205 7.23 -6.57 7.43
C TYR A 205 5.78 -6.71 7.85
N VAL A 206 5.13 -7.78 7.43
CA VAL A 206 3.91 -8.24 8.09
C VAL A 206 4.25 -9.28 9.14
N MET A 207 3.67 -9.12 10.32
CA MET A 207 3.80 -10.11 11.38
C MET A 207 2.74 -11.19 11.18
N ALA A 208 3.15 -12.43 10.97
CA ALA A 208 2.23 -13.55 10.77
C ALA A 208 2.82 -14.81 11.41
N ASP A 209 2.04 -15.46 12.28
CA ASP A 209 2.40 -16.71 12.95
C ASP A 209 3.81 -16.65 13.61
N ASP A 210 4.06 -15.58 14.36
CA ASP A 210 5.33 -15.27 15.04
C ASP A 210 6.55 -14.98 14.13
N ALA A 211 6.35 -14.95 12.82
CA ALA A 211 7.34 -14.56 11.82
C ALA A 211 7.10 -13.14 11.30
N ALA A 212 8.18 -12.42 11.01
CA ALA A 212 8.17 -11.17 10.27
C ALA A 212 8.45 -11.46 8.79
N LEU A 213 7.42 -11.34 7.94
CA LEU A 213 7.50 -11.60 6.51
C LEU A 213 7.78 -10.27 5.78
N PRO A 214 8.99 -10.02 5.25
CA PRO A 214 9.25 -8.82 4.46
C PRO A 214 8.40 -8.81 3.19
N ILE A 215 7.89 -7.64 2.84
CA ILE A 215 7.16 -7.40 1.60
C ILE A 215 8.17 -6.99 0.52
N ASP A 216 8.27 -7.74 -0.58
CA ASP A 216 9.30 -7.52 -1.62
C ASP A 216 9.19 -6.11 -2.23
N ARG A 217 7.96 -5.67 -2.53
CA ARG A 217 7.69 -4.40 -3.20
C ARG A 217 6.38 -3.77 -2.76
N TRP A 218 6.28 -2.45 -3.00
CA TRP A 218 5.08 -1.67 -2.72
C TRP A 218 3.83 -2.20 -3.43
N GLU A 219 3.96 -2.72 -4.64
CA GLU A 219 2.84 -3.32 -5.39
C GLU A 219 2.22 -4.50 -4.65
N THR A 220 3.02 -5.30 -3.92
CA THR A 220 2.50 -6.39 -3.09
C THR A 220 1.69 -5.86 -1.92
N LEU A 221 2.13 -4.76 -1.28
CA LEU A 221 1.35 -4.11 -0.23
C LEU A 221 0.01 -3.56 -0.75
N LEU A 222 0.02 -2.96 -1.96
CA LEU A 222 -1.20 -2.48 -2.61
C LEU A 222 -2.16 -3.61 -2.97
N MET A 223 -1.65 -4.76 -3.44
CA MET A 223 -2.50 -5.92 -3.68
C MET A 223 -3.11 -6.49 -2.40
N LEU A 224 -2.39 -6.35 -1.28
CA LEU A 224 -2.92 -6.62 0.06
C LEU A 224 -3.87 -5.51 0.55
N GLY A 225 -4.12 -4.43 -0.19
CA GLY A 225 -5.05 -3.37 0.23
C GLY A 225 -4.68 -2.75 1.57
N TRP A 226 -3.39 -2.61 1.82
CA TRP A 226 -2.82 -2.17 3.10
C TRP A 226 -2.12 -0.81 3.01
N GLU A 227 -2.35 -0.05 1.94
CA GLU A 227 -1.77 1.26 1.70
C GLU A 227 -2.08 2.30 2.78
N ASP A 228 -3.25 2.20 3.40
CA ASP A 228 -3.72 3.14 4.42
C ASP A 228 -3.47 2.63 5.86
N ARG A 229 -2.83 1.46 6.02
CA ARG A 229 -2.59 0.88 7.35
C ARG A 229 -1.37 1.50 8.00
N ASP A 230 -1.49 1.71 9.31
CA ASP A 230 -0.38 2.22 10.12
C ASP A 230 0.78 1.21 10.15
N VAL A 231 1.96 1.65 9.72
CA VAL A 231 3.21 0.91 9.90
C VAL A 231 3.80 1.26 11.26
N VAL A 232 4.00 0.25 12.11
CA VAL A 232 4.61 0.41 13.42
C VAL A 232 6.14 0.47 13.26
N GLU A 233 6.69 1.66 13.33
CA GLU A 233 8.14 1.86 13.38
C GLU A 233 8.73 1.45 14.75
N VAL A 234 9.81 0.67 14.72
CA VAL A 234 10.55 0.19 15.89
C VAL A 234 12.06 0.29 15.66
N ALA A 235 12.87 0.30 16.73
CA ALA A 235 14.32 0.22 16.54
C ALA A 235 14.72 -1.18 16.02
N ALA A 236 15.73 -1.25 15.15
CA ALA A 236 16.19 -2.52 14.58
C ALA A 236 16.57 -3.57 15.65
N ASP A 237 17.23 -3.14 16.74
CA ASP A 237 17.63 -4.07 17.81
C ASP A 237 16.45 -4.52 18.68
N GLU A 238 15.33 -3.79 18.67
CA GLU A 238 14.05 -4.20 19.27
C GLU A 238 13.39 -5.24 18.38
N PHE A 239 13.30 -4.95 17.09
CA PHE A 239 12.73 -5.85 16.11
C PHE A 239 13.42 -7.22 16.13
N GLU A 240 14.75 -7.27 16.07
CA GLU A 240 15.54 -8.52 16.08
C GLU A 240 15.35 -9.36 17.36
N ARG A 241 14.92 -8.75 18.47
CA ARG A 241 14.71 -9.44 19.75
C ARG A 241 13.30 -9.94 19.95
N VAL A 242 12.32 -9.28 19.34
CA VAL A 242 10.89 -9.62 19.46
C VAL A 242 10.46 -10.53 18.32
N ALA A 243 10.88 -10.24 17.07
CA ALA A 243 10.59 -11.09 15.93
C ALA A 243 11.39 -12.39 16.02
N THR A 244 10.71 -13.52 16.19
CA THR A 244 11.39 -14.81 16.39
C THR A 244 11.99 -15.38 15.11
N VAL A 245 11.35 -15.09 13.99
CA VAL A 245 11.76 -15.47 12.64
C VAL A 245 11.63 -14.23 11.75
N VAL A 246 12.68 -13.89 11.02
CA VAL A 246 12.67 -12.77 10.06
C VAL A 246 12.96 -13.33 8.67
N GLY A 247 12.06 -13.07 7.73
CA GLY A 247 12.23 -13.48 6.34
C GLY A 247 13.29 -12.69 5.59
N ASN A 248 13.58 -13.13 4.37
CA ASN A 248 14.58 -12.53 3.49
C ASN A 248 14.19 -12.70 2.02
N CYS A 249 13.81 -11.59 1.38
CA CYS A 249 13.43 -11.56 -0.03
C CYS A 249 14.60 -11.82 -1.00
N THR A 250 15.85 -11.61 -0.58
CA THR A 250 17.02 -11.99 -1.40
C THR A 250 17.16 -13.51 -1.53
N THR A 251 16.76 -14.27 -0.51
CA THR A 251 16.80 -15.75 -0.53
C THR A 251 15.44 -16.38 -0.81
N GLY A 252 14.39 -15.58 -0.99
CA GLY A 252 13.00 -16.04 -1.14
C GLY A 252 12.42 -16.72 0.11
N SER A 253 13.08 -16.60 1.27
CA SER A 253 12.64 -17.29 2.49
C SER A 253 11.68 -16.41 3.27
N TYR A 254 10.43 -16.84 3.45
CA TYR A 254 9.40 -16.05 4.16
C TYR A 254 9.20 -14.64 3.59
N CYS A 255 9.50 -14.44 2.30
CA CYS A 255 9.21 -13.19 1.61
C CYS A 255 7.76 -13.21 1.13
N LEU A 256 7.12 -12.05 1.09
CA LEU A 256 5.85 -11.87 0.41
C LEU A 256 6.07 -11.10 -0.88
N ASP A 257 5.90 -11.78 -2.00
CA ASP A 257 5.88 -11.19 -3.32
C ASP A 257 4.50 -11.27 -3.98
N SER A 258 4.40 -10.75 -5.20
CA SER A 258 3.16 -10.72 -5.95
C SER A 258 2.57 -12.10 -6.24
N THR A 259 3.43 -13.12 -6.43
CA THR A 259 3.02 -14.47 -6.79
C THR A 259 2.37 -15.20 -5.61
N ASP A 260 2.84 -14.91 -4.39
CA ASP A 260 2.29 -15.45 -3.16
C ASP A 260 0.86 -14.95 -2.89
N VAL A 261 0.59 -13.69 -3.26
CA VAL A 261 -0.70 -13.04 -3.01
C VAL A 261 -1.76 -13.44 -4.04
N VAL A 262 -1.39 -13.75 -5.27
CA VAL A 262 -2.34 -14.06 -6.37
C VAL A 262 -2.72 -15.55 -6.46
N THR A 263 -2.18 -16.40 -5.59
CA THR A 263 -2.50 -17.83 -5.53
C THR A 263 -3.15 -18.19 -4.20
N CYS A 264 -4.08 -19.15 -4.18
CA CYS A 264 -4.54 -19.69 -2.90
C CYS A 264 -3.38 -20.46 -2.26
N GLY A 265 -3.15 -20.28 -0.95
CA GLY A 265 -2.13 -21.06 -0.23
C GLY A 265 -0.93 -20.27 0.26
N GLY A 266 -0.80 -19.00 -0.14
CA GLY A 266 0.24 -18.11 0.34
C GLY A 266 1.65 -18.47 -0.14
N PRO A 267 2.68 -17.93 0.51
CA PRO A 267 4.05 -18.07 0.03
C PRO A 267 4.42 -19.53 -0.11
N HIS A 268 4.88 -19.89 -1.30
CA HIS A 268 5.27 -21.26 -1.58
C HIS A 268 6.52 -21.55 -0.75
N GLU A 269 6.36 -22.33 0.32
CA GLU A 269 7.51 -22.87 1.05
C GLU A 269 8.21 -23.90 0.13
N ASP A 270 8.98 -23.42 -0.85
CA ASP A 270 9.85 -24.22 -1.73
C ASP A 270 10.96 -24.96 -0.93
N GLY A 271 10.93 -24.86 0.40
CA GLY A 271 11.78 -25.53 1.38
C GLY A 271 11.18 -26.79 2.03
N GLY A 272 10.35 -27.57 1.36
CA GLY A 272 10.31 -29.02 1.61
C GLY A 272 9.80 -29.54 2.96
N THR A 273 8.69 -29.03 3.48
CA THR A 273 7.84 -29.81 4.39
C THR A 273 6.40 -29.88 3.87
N THR A 274 6.07 -31.05 3.32
CA THR A 274 4.74 -31.41 2.84
C THR A 274 3.67 -31.26 3.94
N TYR A 275 2.80 -30.26 3.82
CA TYR A 275 1.44 -30.37 4.34
C TYR A 275 0.62 -31.25 3.39
N PRO A 276 -0.22 -32.17 3.90
CA PRO A 276 -0.98 -33.08 3.05
C PRO A 276 -2.09 -32.30 2.32
N ALA A 277 -1.86 -32.03 1.04
CA ALA A 277 -2.91 -31.55 0.15
C ALA A 277 -4.04 -32.60 0.08
N GLU A 278 -5.21 -32.24 0.60
CA GLU A 278 -6.44 -32.99 0.35
C GLU A 278 -6.85 -32.83 -1.11
N ARG A 279 -6.41 -33.80 -1.91
CA ARG A 279 -7.17 -34.56 -2.92
C ARG A 279 -8.53 -33.95 -3.37
N GLY A 280 -8.52 -33.32 -4.55
CA GLY A 280 -9.69 -33.18 -5.43
C GLY A 280 -9.43 -32.08 -6.46
N GLY A 281 -9.58 -32.25 -7.77
CA GLY A 281 -10.04 -33.37 -8.58
C GLY A 281 -9.60 -33.12 -10.02
N ASP A 282 -9.78 -34.15 -10.81
CA ASP A 282 -9.22 -34.45 -12.10
C ASP A 282 -9.64 -33.51 -13.26
N THR A 283 -8.77 -33.56 -14.26
CA THR A 283 -8.60 -32.86 -15.53
C THR A 283 -9.81 -32.82 -16.48
N GLY A 284 -9.92 -31.69 -17.20
CA GLY A 284 -10.78 -31.53 -18.38
C GLY A 284 -9.98 -30.91 -19.53
N ALA A 285 -9.74 -31.69 -20.57
CA ALA A 285 -8.98 -31.37 -21.78
C ALA A 285 -9.72 -30.48 -22.79
N LEU A 286 -9.01 -29.60 -23.50
CA LEU A 286 -9.33 -29.05 -24.83
C LEU A 286 -7.98 -28.74 -25.53
N VAL A 287 -7.54 -29.51 -26.54
CA VAL A 287 -7.85 -29.48 -27.99
C VAL A 287 -7.31 -28.24 -28.72
N ASP A 288 -6.38 -28.53 -29.64
CA ASP A 288 -5.66 -27.68 -30.61
C ASP A 288 -6.49 -26.66 -31.40
N THR A 289 -5.88 -25.54 -31.80
CA THR A 289 -5.91 -25.11 -33.22
C THR A 289 -4.76 -24.16 -33.58
N ASP A 290 -3.88 -24.62 -34.46
CA ASP A 290 -2.97 -23.81 -35.28
C ASP A 290 -3.76 -22.95 -36.27
N VAL A 291 -3.46 -21.64 -36.36
CA VAL A 291 -3.74 -20.83 -37.55
C VAL A 291 -2.56 -19.88 -37.81
N GLU A 292 -1.70 -20.28 -38.74
CA GLU A 292 -0.89 -19.35 -39.54
C GLU A 292 -1.80 -18.57 -40.50
N THR A 293 -1.66 -17.25 -40.54
CA THR A 293 -1.73 -16.47 -41.79
C THR A 293 -0.97 -15.17 -41.63
N GLY A 294 0.11 -15.01 -42.42
CA GLY A 294 0.82 -13.76 -42.56
C GLY A 294 0.10 -12.77 -43.48
N HIS A 295 0.51 -11.49 -43.40
CA HIS A 295 0.44 -10.54 -44.49
C HIS A 295 1.49 -9.44 -44.30
N ASP A 296 2.42 -9.41 -45.27
CA ASP A 296 3.27 -8.26 -45.58
C ASP A 296 2.41 -7.10 -46.12
N ALA A 297 2.77 -5.85 -45.82
CA ALA A 297 2.76 -4.76 -46.79
C ALA A 297 3.35 -3.44 -46.23
N GLU A 298 4.54 -3.14 -46.75
CA GLU A 298 4.96 -1.88 -47.37
C GLU A 298 5.12 -0.58 -46.55
N GLU A 299 6.39 -0.18 -46.57
CA GLU A 299 7.00 1.12 -46.33
C GLU A 299 6.26 2.29 -47.01
N SER A 300 6.23 3.45 -46.35
CA SER A 300 6.29 4.73 -47.05
C SER A 300 7.01 5.79 -46.22
N ASP A 301 8.26 6.05 -46.63
CA ASP A 301 9.06 7.21 -46.28
C ASP A 301 8.42 8.51 -46.79
N SER A 302 8.27 9.50 -45.92
CA SER A 302 8.37 10.90 -46.34
C SER A 302 8.93 11.77 -45.22
N SER A 303 10.19 12.15 -45.40
CA SER A 303 10.96 13.04 -44.56
C SER A 303 10.62 14.50 -44.89
N ALA A 304 10.14 15.22 -43.88
CA ALA A 304 10.27 16.66 -43.79
C ALA A 304 10.81 16.98 -42.39
N SER A 305 12.13 17.13 -42.28
CA SER A 305 12.79 17.51 -41.03
C SER A 305 12.50 18.98 -40.73
N GLN A 306 11.31 19.23 -40.18
CA GLN A 306 11.15 20.33 -39.24
C GLN A 306 11.76 19.80 -37.95
N SER A 307 12.82 20.44 -37.44
CA SER A 307 13.22 20.25 -36.05
C SER A 307 12.09 20.84 -35.22
N SER A 308 11.05 20.03 -34.98
CA SER A 308 10.10 20.32 -33.92
C SER A 308 10.91 20.28 -32.65
N ASP A 309 11.29 21.46 -32.16
CA ASP A 309 11.84 21.60 -30.82
C ASP A 309 10.90 20.83 -29.90
N SER A 310 11.45 19.78 -29.29
CA SER A 310 10.64 18.90 -28.46
C SER A 310 10.45 19.59 -27.12
N THR A 311 9.19 19.80 -26.74
CA THR A 311 8.83 20.58 -25.57
C THR A 311 8.42 19.64 -24.44
N LEU A 312 9.08 19.80 -23.30
CA LEU A 312 8.68 19.28 -22.01
C LEU A 312 7.84 20.33 -21.30
N SER A 313 6.57 20.04 -21.07
CA SER A 313 5.63 20.86 -20.30
C SER A 313 5.46 20.26 -18.90
N LEU A 314 5.70 21.06 -17.88
CA LEU A 314 5.57 20.69 -16.47
C LEU A 314 4.47 21.51 -15.84
N VAL A 315 3.64 20.85 -15.04
CA VAL A 315 2.59 21.49 -14.25
C VAL A 315 2.66 20.95 -12.84
N TRP A 316 2.57 21.84 -11.86
CA TRP A 316 2.35 21.47 -10.47
C TRP A 316 1.17 22.25 -9.91
N GLN A 317 0.28 21.56 -9.20
CA GLN A 317 -0.91 22.12 -8.56
C GLN A 317 -0.85 21.89 -7.05
N THR A 318 -1.26 22.90 -6.28
CA THR A 318 -1.31 22.85 -4.82
C THR A 318 -2.23 21.74 -4.29
N PRO A 319 -2.03 21.27 -3.04
CA PRO A 319 -2.94 20.32 -2.41
C PRO A 319 -4.38 20.84 -2.41
N SER A 320 -5.32 19.97 -2.80
CA SER A 320 -6.77 20.28 -2.86
C SER A 320 -7.13 21.51 -3.72
N SER A 321 -6.27 21.89 -4.69
CA SER A 321 -6.45 23.08 -5.54
C SER A 321 -6.63 24.38 -4.75
N VAL A 322 -6.05 24.47 -3.56
CA VAL A 322 -6.11 25.68 -2.72
C VAL A 322 -5.21 26.75 -3.32
N ARG A 323 -5.74 27.95 -3.57
CA ARG A 323 -4.93 29.07 -4.06
C ARG A 323 -3.84 29.43 -3.06
N ALA A 324 -2.60 29.42 -3.53
CA ALA A 324 -1.45 29.95 -2.82
C ALA A 324 -1.26 31.44 -3.11
N ASP A 325 -0.80 32.16 -2.11
CA ASP A 325 -0.36 33.55 -2.22
C ASP A 325 0.77 33.65 -3.27
N GLU A 326 1.67 32.67 -3.25
CA GLU A 326 2.81 32.53 -4.16
C GLU A 326 3.15 31.03 -4.37
N ILE A 327 3.49 30.66 -5.59
CA ILE A 327 4.06 29.34 -5.95
C ILE A 327 5.32 29.61 -6.76
N SER A 328 6.46 29.03 -6.37
CA SER A 328 7.72 29.13 -7.10
C SER A 328 8.27 27.74 -7.42
N LEU A 329 8.68 27.54 -8.67
CA LEU A 329 9.31 26.31 -9.15
C LEU A 329 10.79 26.58 -9.39
N SER A 330 11.64 25.77 -8.75
CA SER A 330 13.09 25.78 -8.92
C SER A 330 13.55 24.43 -9.44
N GLY A 331 14.65 24.35 -10.19
CA GLY A 331 15.09 23.07 -10.73
C GLY A 331 16.43 23.08 -11.44
N GLU A 332 16.84 21.90 -11.89
CA GLU A 332 18.09 21.61 -12.56
C GLU A 332 17.80 20.71 -13.78
N PHE A 333 18.32 21.12 -14.93
CA PHE A 333 18.30 20.31 -16.15
C PHE A 333 19.56 19.45 -16.22
N ILE A 334 19.40 18.18 -16.59
CA ILE A 334 20.47 17.20 -16.78
C ILE A 334 20.27 16.61 -18.17
N ASP A 335 21.24 16.79 -19.07
CA ASP A 335 21.10 16.20 -20.39
C ASP A 335 21.35 14.68 -20.38
N SER A 336 21.02 14.03 -21.49
CA SER A 336 21.23 12.59 -21.75
C SER A 336 22.68 12.11 -21.62
N SER A 337 23.67 13.01 -21.54
CA SER A 337 25.06 12.65 -21.23
C SER A 337 25.36 12.63 -19.72
N GLY A 338 24.39 13.00 -18.89
CA GLY A 338 24.53 13.19 -17.45
C GLY A 338 25.11 14.57 -17.07
N MET A 339 25.24 15.50 -18.03
CA MET A 339 25.74 16.84 -17.72
C MET A 339 24.64 17.68 -17.07
N SER A 340 24.88 18.10 -15.83
CA SER A 340 24.04 19.06 -15.11
C SER A 340 24.34 20.49 -15.56
N TYR A 341 23.28 21.29 -15.70
CA TYR A 341 23.35 22.73 -15.98
C TYR A 341 23.20 23.60 -14.72
N GLY A 342 23.24 22.98 -13.54
CA GLY A 342 23.13 23.61 -12.23
C GLY A 342 21.69 23.95 -11.82
N TRP A 343 21.50 24.09 -10.51
CA TRP A 343 20.22 24.47 -9.93
C TRP A 343 19.89 25.94 -10.17
N SER A 344 18.75 26.19 -10.81
CA SER A 344 18.21 27.52 -11.06
C SER A 344 17.01 27.78 -10.14
N PRO A 345 17.10 28.78 -9.24
CA PRO A 345 15.97 29.15 -8.39
C PRO A 345 14.92 29.94 -9.18
N ASN A 346 13.65 29.76 -8.84
CA ASN A 346 12.50 30.55 -9.33
C ASN A 346 12.42 30.63 -10.86
N ILE A 347 12.52 29.47 -11.53
CA ILE A 347 12.41 29.35 -12.99
C ILE A 347 11.00 29.71 -13.45
N ALA A 348 9.99 29.35 -12.66
CA ALA A 348 8.62 29.79 -12.83
C ALA A 348 8.06 30.27 -11.49
N THR A 349 7.20 31.29 -11.52
CA THR A 349 6.53 31.81 -10.32
C THR A 349 5.15 32.29 -10.67
N GLU A 350 4.17 31.93 -9.84
CA GLU A 350 2.78 32.34 -9.97
C GLU A 350 2.29 32.93 -8.64
N SER A 351 1.37 33.88 -8.70
CA SER A 351 0.81 34.53 -7.50
C SER A 351 -0.70 34.44 -7.50
N ASN A 352 -1.30 34.23 -6.31
CA ASN A 352 -2.74 34.04 -6.16
C ASN A 352 -3.31 32.97 -7.12
N SER A 353 -2.56 31.86 -7.25
CA SER A 353 -2.81 30.74 -8.14
C SER A 353 -2.75 29.45 -7.33
N ASP A 354 -3.44 28.41 -7.78
CA ASP A 354 -3.28 27.05 -7.30
C ASP A 354 -2.34 26.22 -8.20
N LEU A 355 -1.83 26.81 -9.28
CA LEU A 355 -1.06 26.12 -10.32
C LEU A 355 0.16 26.94 -10.76
N VAL A 356 1.28 26.25 -11.01
CA VAL A 356 2.46 26.76 -11.70
C VAL A 356 2.79 25.84 -12.88
N ALA A 357 3.17 26.44 -14.02
CA ALA A 357 3.55 25.70 -15.22
C ALA A 357 4.91 26.18 -15.76
N LEU A 358 5.64 25.28 -16.40
CA LEU A 358 6.94 25.54 -17.00
C LEU A 358 7.10 24.71 -18.29
N ASP A 359 7.41 25.39 -19.40
CA ASP A 359 7.80 24.74 -20.66
C ASP A 359 9.31 24.83 -20.86
N LEU A 360 9.94 23.69 -21.17
CA LEU A 360 11.37 23.55 -21.43
C LEU A 360 11.59 22.84 -22.76
N THR A 361 12.67 23.19 -23.46
CA THR A 361 13.15 22.39 -24.59
C THR A 361 13.96 21.21 -24.05
N ALA A 362 13.64 19.99 -24.48
CA ALA A 362 14.31 18.79 -23.99
C ALA A 362 14.37 17.70 -25.07
N ARG A 363 15.24 16.70 -24.89
CA ARG A 363 15.43 15.57 -25.82
C ARG A 363 15.20 14.23 -25.13
N PRO A 364 14.92 13.15 -25.89
CA PRO A 364 14.95 11.79 -25.36
C PRO A 364 16.21 11.51 -24.54
N GLY A 365 16.03 10.98 -23.34
CA GLY A 365 17.09 10.71 -22.37
C GLY A 365 17.52 11.89 -21.48
N ASP A 366 17.05 13.12 -21.73
CA ASP A 366 17.28 14.24 -20.81
C ASP A 366 16.38 14.08 -19.55
N SER A 367 16.81 14.64 -18.42
CA SER A 367 16.08 14.65 -17.15
C SER A 367 15.97 16.07 -16.59
N PHE A 368 14.91 16.35 -15.83
CA PHE A 368 14.75 17.60 -15.09
C PHE A 368 14.37 17.30 -13.64
N ARG A 369 15.21 17.76 -12.71
CA ARG A 369 14.94 17.70 -11.26
C ARG A 369 14.37 19.05 -10.82
N PHE A 370 13.33 19.05 -10.01
CA PHE A 370 12.69 20.29 -9.56
C PHE A 370 12.10 20.18 -8.16
N SER A 371 11.82 21.32 -7.56
CA SER A 371 11.09 21.47 -6.31
C SER A 371 10.15 22.67 -6.43
N VAL A 372 9.00 22.58 -5.78
CA VAL A 372 8.03 23.68 -5.73
C VAL A 372 7.87 24.13 -4.29
N GLU A 373 8.10 25.42 -4.07
CA GLU A 373 7.79 26.10 -2.81
C GLU A 373 6.48 26.88 -3.01
N TYR A 374 5.57 26.81 -2.04
CA TYR A 374 4.32 27.55 -2.09
C TYR A 374 3.95 28.14 -0.74
N VAL A 375 3.24 29.26 -0.77
CA VAL A 375 2.82 30.03 0.42
C VAL A 375 1.30 30.09 0.47
N ILE A 376 0.69 29.59 1.55
CA ILE A 376 -0.77 29.67 1.78
C ILE A 376 -1.02 30.35 3.12
N GLY A 377 -1.69 31.50 3.12
CA GLY A 377 -2.01 32.23 4.35
C GLY A 377 -0.75 32.71 5.07
N GLY A 378 0.31 33.01 4.32
CA GLY A 378 1.63 33.38 4.86
C GLY A 378 2.47 32.23 5.43
N ALA A 379 2.02 30.98 5.34
CA ALA A 379 2.82 29.80 5.71
C ALA A 379 3.47 29.18 4.47
N THR A 380 4.78 28.97 4.51
CA THR A 380 5.55 28.32 3.44
C THR A 380 5.53 26.80 3.59
N SER A 381 5.40 26.10 2.48
CA SER A 381 5.45 24.65 2.36
C SER A 381 6.10 24.24 1.03
N TRP A 382 6.37 22.95 0.85
CA TRP A 382 7.08 22.40 -0.32
C TRP A 382 6.31 21.25 -0.96
N SER A 383 6.59 20.99 -2.25
CA SER A 383 5.97 19.91 -3.06
C SER A 383 6.26 18.51 -2.56
N CYS A 384 7.17 18.35 -1.60
CA CYS A 384 7.43 17.07 -0.96
C CYS A 384 7.92 17.29 0.47
N LEU A 385 7.49 16.42 1.40
CA LEU A 385 7.84 16.47 2.82
C LEU A 385 8.62 15.22 3.25
N ALA A 386 9.58 15.39 4.15
CA ALA A 386 10.31 14.31 4.83
C ALA A 386 9.37 13.40 5.67
N PRO A 387 9.73 12.14 6.05
CA PRO A 387 11.07 11.53 6.12
C PRO A 387 11.53 10.75 4.86
N TYR A 388 12.84 10.46 4.79
CA TYR A 388 13.47 9.69 3.68
C TYR A 388 13.73 8.23 4.07
N PRO A 389 13.57 7.25 3.16
CA PRO A 389 13.05 7.32 1.78
C PRO A 389 11.77 6.48 1.51
N PRO A 390 10.87 6.88 0.58
CA PRO A 390 10.68 8.18 -0.08
C PRO A 390 9.58 9.05 0.58
N GLY A 391 9.80 10.37 0.64
CA GLY A 391 8.87 11.34 1.23
C GLY A 391 7.53 11.49 0.46
N THR A 392 6.53 12.10 1.09
CA THR A 392 5.18 12.26 0.51
C THR A 392 5.11 13.49 -0.40
N ILE A 393 4.68 13.30 -1.66
CA ILE A 393 4.37 14.42 -2.57
C ILE A 393 3.19 15.21 -2.01
N MET A 394 3.38 16.52 -1.85
CA MET A 394 2.31 17.45 -1.58
C MET A 394 1.86 18.07 -2.91
N GLY A 395 0.56 17.96 -3.21
CA GLY A 395 -0.03 18.49 -4.44
C GLY A 395 -0.05 17.46 -5.57
N THR A 396 -0.25 17.93 -6.80
CA THR A 396 -0.27 17.08 -7.99
C THR A 396 0.76 17.59 -9.00
N ALA A 397 1.68 16.73 -9.40
CA ALA A 397 2.64 17.02 -10.47
C ALA A 397 2.26 16.26 -11.75
N ALA A 398 2.35 16.92 -12.90
CA ALA A 398 2.16 16.31 -14.19
C ALA A 398 3.23 16.82 -15.17
N ALA A 399 3.67 15.93 -16.06
CA ALA A 399 4.64 16.25 -17.08
C ALA A 399 4.17 15.70 -18.42
N MET A 400 4.37 16.47 -19.49
CA MET A 400 4.08 16.08 -20.86
C MET A 400 5.28 16.35 -21.75
N PHE A 401 5.67 15.39 -22.60
CA PHE A 401 6.69 15.57 -23.61
C PHE A 401 6.09 15.33 -24.99
N ASN A 402 6.10 16.36 -25.84
CA ASN A 402 5.48 16.32 -27.17
C ASN A 402 4.01 15.85 -27.15
N GLY A 403 3.26 16.21 -26.11
CA GLY A 403 1.86 15.83 -25.93
C GLY A 403 1.64 14.48 -25.23
N ASN A 404 2.68 13.70 -24.96
CA ASN A 404 2.59 12.43 -24.24
C ASN A 404 2.85 12.63 -22.76
N SER A 405 2.02 12.05 -21.89
CA SER A 405 2.25 12.07 -20.44
C SER A 405 3.51 11.28 -20.09
N ILE A 406 4.31 11.80 -19.17
CA ILE A 406 5.49 11.12 -18.62
C ILE A 406 5.46 11.17 -17.09
N ASP A 407 6.01 10.14 -16.46
CA ASP A 407 6.02 10.01 -15.01
C ASP A 407 6.86 11.09 -14.33
N VAL A 408 6.30 11.68 -13.28
CA VAL A 408 7.03 12.47 -12.29
C VAL A 408 7.26 11.60 -11.07
N ARG A 409 8.50 11.46 -10.62
CA ARG A 409 8.87 10.61 -9.49
C ARG A 409 9.48 11.44 -8.37
N VAL A 410 9.35 10.95 -7.13
CA VAL A 410 10.12 11.47 -6.00
C VAL A 410 11.59 11.09 -6.19
N ALA A 411 12.50 12.02 -5.90
CA ALA A 411 13.93 11.77 -5.88
C ALA A 411 14.57 12.52 -4.72
N ASP A 412 15.62 11.93 -4.15
CA ASP A 412 16.47 12.62 -3.18
C ASP A 412 17.12 13.84 -3.83
N ASP A 413 17.11 14.98 -3.15
CA ASP A 413 17.90 16.11 -3.58
C ASP A 413 19.36 15.91 -3.12
N PRO A 414 20.32 15.67 -4.02
CA PRO A 414 21.72 15.50 -3.62
C PRO A 414 22.34 16.77 -3.01
N SER A 415 21.67 17.92 -3.11
CA SER A 415 22.16 19.21 -2.63
C SER A 415 21.52 19.72 -1.33
N SER A 416 20.48 19.03 -0.83
CA SER A 416 19.82 19.38 0.43
C SER A 416 19.27 18.14 1.13
N ASP A 417 18.96 18.22 2.42
CA ASP A 417 18.15 17.18 3.09
C ASP A 417 16.66 17.26 2.67
N GLY A 418 16.40 17.77 1.46
CA GLY A 418 15.12 18.11 0.88
C GLY A 418 14.67 17.10 -0.18
N CYS A 419 13.35 17.03 -0.39
CA CYS A 419 12.74 16.06 -1.29
C CYS A 419 12.47 16.76 -2.62
N GLY A 420 12.98 16.18 -3.70
CA GLY A 420 12.80 16.68 -5.05
C GLY A 420 11.84 15.84 -5.86
N LEU A 421 11.40 16.40 -6.98
CA LEU A 421 10.70 15.69 -8.04
C LEU A 421 11.64 15.56 -9.23
N VAL A 422 11.57 14.45 -9.95
CA VAL A 422 12.34 14.22 -11.17
C VAL A 422 11.44 13.71 -12.28
N VAL A 423 11.69 14.22 -13.49
CA VAL A 423 11.14 13.68 -14.73
C VAL A 423 12.31 13.24 -15.61
N THR A 424 12.18 12.08 -16.27
CA THR A 424 13.15 11.57 -17.24
C THR A 424 12.44 11.27 -18.55
N ILE A 425 12.94 11.83 -19.63
CA ILE A 425 12.33 11.68 -20.95
C ILE A 425 12.73 10.31 -21.52
N PRO A 426 11.77 9.45 -21.91
CA PRO A 426 12.07 8.16 -22.51
C PRO A 426 12.95 8.31 -23.76
N GLN A 427 13.86 7.34 -23.99
CA GLN A 427 14.74 7.29 -25.16
C GLN A 427 14.01 6.89 -26.45
#